data_AF-A0A534RC40-F1
#
_entry.id   AF-A0A534RC40-F1
#
_cell.length_a   1.000
_cell.length_b   1.000
_cell.length_c   1.000
_cell.angle_alpha   90.00
_cell.angle_beta   90.00
_cell.angle_gamma   90.00
#
_symmetry.space_group_name_H-M   'P 1'
#
loop_
_entity.id
_entity.type
_entity.pdbx_description
1 polymer ?
#
loop_
_entity_poly.entity_id
_entity_poly.type
_entity_poly.pdbx_seq_one_letter_code
_entity_poly.pdbx_strand_id
1 'polypeptide(L)' 'MATIDETLRRVPPQSVEAEESVLGGVLLDNTALDRVVELLQPDDFYRGAHRKLFSAML' A
#
# COMPACT_ATOMS: atom_id res chain seq x y z
N MET A 1 -19.17 21.02 -25.15
CA MET A 1 -18.62 19.65 -25.04
C MET A 1 -17.57 19.69 -23.94
N ALA A 2 -17.96 19.43 -22.69
CA ALA A 2 -17.05 19.56 -21.55
C ALA A 2 -15.89 18.58 -21.72
N THR A 3 -14.67 19.13 -21.77
CA THR A 3 -13.42 18.39 -21.73
C THR A 3 -13.41 17.61 -20.42
N ILE A 4 -13.55 16.29 -20.50
CA ILE A 4 -13.34 15.41 -19.35
C ILE A 4 -11.95 15.75 -18.81
N ASP A 5 -11.92 16.25 -17.58
CA ASP A 5 -10.72 16.64 -16.85
C ASP A 5 -9.63 15.56 -17.03
N GLU A 6 -8.55 15.89 -17.74
CA GLU A 6 -7.51 14.94 -18.16
C GLU A 6 -6.83 14.27 -16.95
N THR A 7 -6.88 14.94 -15.80
CA THR A 7 -6.45 14.46 -14.49
C THR A 7 -7.25 13.25 -14.00
N LEU A 8 -8.51 13.07 -14.40
CA LEU A 8 -9.31 11.88 -14.07
C LEU A 8 -8.89 10.62 -14.85
N ARG A 9 -8.09 10.76 -15.91
CA ARG A 9 -7.57 9.61 -16.70
C ARG A 9 -6.22 9.09 -16.23
N ARG A 10 -5.52 9.82 -15.35
CA ARG A 10 -4.20 9.41 -14.86
C ARG A 10 -4.37 8.58 -13.60
N VAL A 11 -3.73 7.43 -13.60
CA VAL A 11 -3.59 6.62 -12.39
C VAL A 11 -2.80 7.44 -11.37
N PRO A 12 -3.27 7.55 -10.11
CA PRO A 12 -2.51 8.22 -9.06
C PRO A 12 -1.09 7.63 -8.92
N PRO A 13 -0.10 8.43 -8.48
CA PRO A 13 1.23 7.91 -8.24
C PRO A 13 1.19 6.84 -7.14
N GLN A 14 1.74 5.67 -7.46
CA GLN A 14 1.72 4.49 -6.59
C GLN A 14 2.88 3.55 -6.95
N SER A 15 3.30 2.70 -6.01
CA SER A 15 4.26 1.63 -6.26
C SER A 15 3.79 0.33 -5.65
N VAL A 16 3.11 -0.49 -6.46
CA VAL A 16 2.58 -1.79 -6.04
C VAL A 16 3.70 -2.77 -5.68
N GLU A 17 4.82 -2.73 -6.41
CA GLU A 17 5.99 -3.59 -6.15
C GLU A 17 6.63 -3.26 -4.79
N ALA A 18 6.64 -1.98 -4.39
CA ALA A 18 7.11 -1.59 -3.06
C ALA A 18 6.19 -2.11 -1.95
N GLU A 19 4.87 -2.04 -2.16
CA GLU A 19 3.91 -2.62 -1.22
C GLU A 19 4.09 -4.14 -1.06
N GLU A 20 4.24 -4.86 -2.18
CA GLU A 20 4.53 -6.30 -2.17
C GLU A 20 5.84 -6.62 -1.44
N SER A 21 6.88 -5.79 -1.63
CA SER A 21 8.17 -5.94 -0.97
C SER A 21 8.08 -5.75 0.55
N VAL A 22 7.31 -4.75 1.01
CA VAL A 22 7.10 -4.51 2.45
C VAL A 22 6.35 -5.67 3.08
N LEU A 23 5.21 -6.07 2.49
CA LEU A 23 4.40 -7.17 3.01
C LEU A 23 5.17 -8.50 3.01
N GLY A 24 5.90 -8.78 1.93
CA GLY A 24 6.76 -9.95 1.84
C GLY A 24 7.88 -9.93 2.88
N GLY A 25 8.50 -8.77 3.11
CA GLY A 25 9.52 -8.59 4.15
C GLY A 25 8.99 -8.92 5.55
N VAL A 26 7.80 -8.43 5.90
CA VAL A 26 7.15 -8.74 7.19
C VAL A 26 6.80 -10.22 7.31
N LEU A 27 6.30 -10.85 6.23
CA LEU A 27 5.98 -12.29 6.25
C LEU A 27 7.20 -13.19 6.42
N LEU A 28 8.37 -12.76 5.92
CA LEU A 28 9.63 -13.47 6.09
C LEU A 28 10.24 -13.24 7.48
N ASP A 29 10.11 -12.04 8.02
CA ASP A 29 10.60 -11.64 9.33
C ASP A 29 9.53 -10.84 10.08
N ASN A 30 8.79 -11.54 10.96
CA ASN A 30 7.73 -10.91 11.75
C ASN A 30 8.25 -9.78 12.66
N THR A 31 9.53 -9.76 13.04
CA THR A 31 10.09 -8.66 13.85
C THR A 31 10.24 -7.37 13.04
N ALA A 32 10.17 -7.43 11.71
CA ALA A 32 10.11 -6.25 10.87
C ALA A 32 8.79 -5.49 11.05
N LEU A 33 7.70 -6.15 11.47
CA LEU A 33 6.40 -5.52 11.65
C LEU A 33 6.49 -4.33 12.62
N ASP A 34 7.17 -4.51 13.76
CA ASP A 34 7.35 -3.48 14.79
C ASP A 34 7.93 -2.18 14.23
N ARG A 35 8.86 -2.28 13.28
CA ARG A 35 9.47 -1.12 12.62
C ARG A 35 8.57 -0.52 11.56
N VAL A 36 7.80 -1.35 10.86
CA VAL A 36 6.92 -0.91 9.77
C VAL A 36 5.71 -0.14 10.31
N VAL A 37 5.13 -0.57 11.44
CA VAL A 37 3.95 0.07 12.04
C VAL A 37 4.21 1.47 12.60
N GLU A 38 5.48 1.82 12.84
CA GLU A 38 5.88 3.19 13.19
C GLU A 38 5.76 4.17 12.00
N LEU A 39 5.77 3.66 10.77
CA LEU A 39 5.85 4.45 9.55
C LEU A 39 4.60 4.35 8.66
N LEU A 40 3.93 3.18 8.67
CA LEU A 40 2.84 2.88 7.76
C LEU A 40 1.58 2.46 8.52
N GLN A 41 0.43 2.95 8.06
CA GLN A 41 -0.89 2.50 8.43
C GLN A 41 -1.50 1.66 7.29
N PRO A 42 -2.50 0.80 7.56
CA PRO A 42 -3.14 0.02 6.52
C PRO A 42 -3.67 0.84 5.34
N ASP A 43 -4.15 2.07 5.58
CA ASP A 43 -4.72 2.92 4.54
C ASP A 43 -3.67 3.55 3.60
N ASP A 44 -2.38 3.52 3.96
CA ASP A 44 -1.29 4.01 3.12
C ASP A 44 -1.03 3.11 1.90
N PHE A 45 -1.45 1.84 1.96
CA PHE A 45 -1.37 0.93 0.82
C PHE A 45 -2.37 1.35 -0.26
N TYR A 46 -1.95 1.42 -1.52
CA TYR A 46 -2.84 1.76 -2.62
C TYR A 46 -3.82 0.61 -2.91
N ARG A 47 -3.34 -0.64 -2.92
CA ARG A 47 -4.20 -1.79 -3.21
C ARG A 47 -5.04 -2.17 -2.00
N GLY A 48 -6.36 -2.20 -2.18
CA GLY A 48 -7.29 -2.63 -1.12
C GLY A 48 -7.00 -4.04 -0.58
N ALA A 49 -6.45 -4.94 -1.39
CA ALA A 49 -6.01 -6.26 -0.92
C ALA A 49 -4.82 -6.16 0.06
N HIS A 50 -3.87 -5.27 -0.20
CA HIS A 50 -2.71 -5.05 0.65
C HIS A 50 -3.12 -4.37 1.97
N ARG A 51 -4.08 -3.42 1.93
CA ARG A 51 -4.68 -2.84 3.15
C ARG A 51 -5.23 -3.93 4.07
N LYS A 52 -6.03 -4.84 3.51
CA LYS A 52 -6.64 -5.95 4.26
C LYS A 52 -5.60 -6.90 4.82
N LEU A 53 -4.55 -7.19 4.04
CA LEU A 53 -3.47 -8.06 4.47
C LEU A 53 -2.70 -7.44 5.65
N PHE A 54 -2.27 -6.19 5.51
CA PHE A 54 -1.56 -5.47 6.57
C PHE A 54 -2.42 -5.34 7.83
N SER A 55 -3.72 -5.02 7.68
CA SER A 55 -4.67 -4.97 8.80
C SER A 55 -4.81 -6.30 9.55
N ALA A 56 -4.61 -7.43 8.88
CA ALA A 56 -4.68 -8.76 9.50
C ALA A 56 -3.36 -9.19 10.16
N MET A 57 -2.26 -8.47 9.91
CA MET A 57 -0.97 -8.68 10.57
C MET A 57 -0.87 -7.93 11.91
N LEU A 58 -1.64 -6.84 12.06
CA LEU A 58 -1.77 -6.05 13.29
C LEU A 58 -2.64 -6.78 14.34
#